data_AF-A0A178J3W0-F1
#
_entry.id   AF-A0A178J3W0-F1
#
_cell.length_a   1.000
_cell.length_b   1.000
_cell.length_c   1.000
_cell.angle_alpha   90.00
_cell.angle_beta   90.00
_cell.angle_gamma   90.00
#
_symmetry.space_group_name_H-M   'P 1'
#
loop_
_entity.id
_entity.type
_entity.pdbx_description
1 polymer ?
#
loop_
_entity_poly.entity_id
_entity_poly.type
_entity_poly.pdbx_seq_one_letter_code
_entity_poly.pdbx_strand_id
1 'polypeptide(L)'
;MTLKKICKSILLVSAIIGALLLGQVSQFLQTLKDHQRHEISEWIDSHPEQATVANTFIELCLDSRLASREESLEESALKEPMSLYDCGHTVNANQLVRHLQTIDKPWLNLAWPLSLFE
;
A
#
# COMPACT_ATOMS: atom_id res chain seq x y z
N MET A 1 13.28 -41.84 -16.21
CA MET A 1 12.14 -41.16 -16.90
C MET A 1 11.13 -40.54 -15.92
N THR A 2 10.95 -41.12 -14.73
CA THR A 2 10.09 -40.61 -13.64
C THR A 2 10.57 -39.30 -13.01
N LEU A 3 11.88 -39.13 -12.78
CA LEU A 3 12.44 -37.92 -12.16
C LEU A 3 12.16 -36.62 -12.96
N LYS A 4 12.26 -36.66 -14.29
CA LYS A 4 11.90 -35.52 -15.17
C LYS A 4 10.43 -35.14 -15.07
N LYS A 5 9.53 -36.12 -14.89
CA LYS A 5 8.08 -35.89 -14.75
C LYS A 5 7.75 -35.27 -13.39
N ILE A 6 8.40 -35.75 -12.32
CA ILE A 6 8.26 -35.19 -10.96
C ILE A 6 8.76 -33.74 -10.93
N CYS A 7 9.94 -33.47 -11.49
CA CYS A 7 10.51 -32.12 -11.53
C CYS A 7 9.62 -31.13 -12.30
N LYS A 8 9.01 -31.57 -13.42
CA LYS A 8 8.07 -30.77 -14.20
C LYS A 8 6.77 -30.49 -13.42
N SER A 9 6.29 -31.48 -12.66
CA SER A 9 5.11 -31.31 -11.80
C SER A 9 5.35 -30.31 -10.67
N ILE A 10 6.53 -30.39 -10.03
CA ILE A 10 6.92 -29.45 -8.96
C ILE A 10 7.01 -28.02 -9.52
N LEU A 11 7.64 -27.84 -10.68
CA LEU A 11 7.73 -26.52 -11.34
C LEU A 11 6.36 -25.92 -11.67
N LEU A 12 5.44 -26.76 -12.13
CA LEU A 12 4.10 -26.32 -12.50
C LEU A 12 3.28 -25.93 -11.26
N VAL A 13 3.39 -26.72 -10.18
CA VAL A 13 2.77 -26.38 -8.89
C VAL A 13 3.39 -25.11 -8.30
N SER A 14 4.71 -24.94 -8.34
CA SER A 14 5.36 -23.71 -7.85
C SER A 14 4.95 -22.48 -8.66
N ALA A 15 4.78 -22.61 -9.98
CA ALA A 15 4.31 -21.52 -10.83
C ALA A 15 2.86 -21.12 -10.49
N ILE A 16 1.99 -22.09 -10.25
CA ILE A 16 0.60 -21.84 -9.82
C ILE A 16 0.58 -21.16 -8.45
N ILE A 17 1.35 -21.66 -7.48
CA ILE A 17 1.44 -21.05 -6.15
C ILE A 17 1.96 -19.62 -6.26
N GLY A 18 3.00 -19.38 -7.08
CA GLY A 18 3.52 -18.03 -7.32
C GLY A 18 2.47 -17.06 -7.88
N ALA A 19 1.68 -17.49 -8.86
CA ALA A 19 0.60 -16.66 -9.42
C ALA A 19 -0.51 -16.37 -8.40
N LEU A 20 -0.88 -17.34 -7.56
CA LEU A 20 -1.87 -17.15 -6.50
C LEU A 20 -1.39 -16.15 -5.44
N LEU A 21 -0.12 -16.23 -5.04
CA LEU A 21 0.47 -15.29 -4.09
C LEU A 21 0.46 -13.86 -4.63
N LEU A 22 0.81 -13.64 -5.90
CA LEU A 22 0.75 -12.30 -6.53
C LEU A 22 -0.68 -11.73 -6.54
N GLY A 23 -1.69 -12.56 -6.78
CA GLY A 23 -3.09 -12.16 -6.69
C GLY A 23 -3.48 -11.72 -5.28
N GLN A 24 -3.04 -12.45 -4.26
CA GLN A 24 -3.28 -12.12 -2.86
C GLN A 24 -2.58 -10.82 -2.43
N VAL A 25 -1.37 -10.56 -2.95
CA VAL A 25 -0.65 -9.29 -2.72
C VAL A 25 -1.47 -8.10 -3.23
N SER A 26 -1.97 -8.18 -4.46
CA SER A 26 -2.73 -7.09 -5.07
C SER A 26 -4.01 -6.78 -4.28
N GLN A 27 -4.74 -7.82 -3.89
CA GLN A 27 -5.95 -7.68 -3.07
C GLN A 27 -5.64 -7.09 -1.69
N PHE A 28 -4.58 -7.56 -1.04
CA PHE A 28 -4.14 -7.02 0.25
C PHE A 28 -3.81 -5.52 0.18
N LEU A 29 -3.08 -5.09 -0.86
CA LEU A 29 -2.75 -3.67 -1.05
C LEU A 29 -3.99 -2.81 -1.30
N GLN A 30 -5.00 -3.33 -2.02
CA GLN A 30 -6.27 -2.64 -2.20
C GLN A 30 -7.04 -2.54 -0.87
N THR A 31 -7.14 -3.63 -0.11
CA THR A 31 -7.80 -3.64 1.20
C THR A 31 -7.14 -2.67 2.17
N LEU A 32 -5.81 -2.60 2.22
CA LEU A 32 -5.10 -1.65 3.07
C LEU A 32 -5.45 -0.20 2.72
N LYS A 33 -5.55 0.12 1.43
CA LYS A 33 -5.93 1.46 0.97
C LYS A 33 -7.37 1.82 1.32
N ASP A 34 -8.29 0.89 1.12
CA ASP A 34 -9.70 1.09 1.47
C ASP A 34 -9.85 1.30 2.97
N HIS A 35 -9.10 0.55 3.78
CA HIS A 35 -9.02 0.74 5.22
C HIS A 35 -8.48 2.13 5.58
N GLN A 36 -7.34 2.56 5.02
CA GLN A 36 -6.80 3.89 5.27
C GLN A 36 -7.77 5.01 4.87
N ARG A 37 -8.46 4.90 3.72
CA ARG A 37 -9.49 5.86 3.32
C ARG A 37 -10.65 5.91 4.31
N HIS A 38 -11.09 4.76 4.80
CA HIS A 38 -12.16 4.68 5.79
C HIS A 38 -11.75 5.37 7.10
N GLU A 39 -10.55 5.10 7.61
CA GLU A 39 -10.03 5.73 8.83
C GLU A 39 -9.87 7.26 8.68
N ILE A 40 -9.43 7.74 7.51
CA ILE A 40 -9.37 9.18 7.26
C ILE A 40 -10.77 9.79 7.25
N SER A 41 -11.77 9.09 6.70
CA SER A 41 -13.15 9.55 6.72
C SER A 41 -13.70 9.66 8.15
N GLU A 42 -13.48 8.64 8.98
CA GLU A 42 -13.88 8.66 10.40
C GLU A 42 -13.12 9.75 11.18
N TRP A 43 -11.85 9.99 10.84
CA TRP A 43 -11.08 11.09 11.40
C TRP A 43 -11.69 12.46 11.06
N ILE A 44 -12.10 12.66 9.80
CA ILE A 44 -12.75 13.91 9.36
C ILE A 44 -14.06 14.15 10.12
N ASP A 45 -14.87 13.10 10.29
CA ASP A 45 -16.15 13.20 10.99
C ASP A 45 -15.96 13.55 12.48
N SER A 46 -14.89 13.05 13.10
CA SER A 46 -14.55 13.33 14.50
C SER A 46 -13.77 14.62 14.72
N HIS A 47 -13.08 15.15 13.70
CA HIS A 47 -12.25 16.35 13.74
C HIS A 47 -12.54 17.29 12.56
N PRO A 48 -13.74 17.92 12.52
CA PRO A 48 -14.15 18.76 11.41
C PRO A 48 -13.22 19.97 11.19
N GLU A 49 -12.53 20.43 12.24
CA GLU A 49 -11.52 21.50 12.14
C GLU A 49 -10.27 21.10 11.35
N GLN A 50 -10.04 19.79 11.18
CA GLN A 50 -8.92 19.23 10.41
C GLN A 50 -9.35 18.71 9.04
N ALA A 51 -10.63 18.83 8.68
CA ALA A 51 -11.18 18.29 7.42
C ALA A 51 -10.42 18.79 6.18
N THR A 52 -10.05 20.07 6.14
CA THR A 52 -9.27 20.63 5.02
C THR A 52 -7.89 19.98 4.91
N VAL A 53 -7.20 19.79 6.04
CA VAL A 53 -5.86 19.17 6.09
C VAL A 53 -5.95 17.68 5.71
N ALA A 54 -6.99 16.98 6.18
CA ALA A 54 -7.23 15.59 5.83
C ALA A 54 -7.57 15.40 4.33
N ASN A 55 -8.35 16.30 3.74
CA ASN A 55 -8.61 16.28 2.30
C ASN A 55 -7.35 16.55 1.48
N THR A 56 -6.52 17.53 1.89
CA THR A 56 -5.21 17.76 1.26
C THR A 56 -4.29 16.55 1.39
N PHE A 57 -4.34 15.84 2.52
CA PHE A 57 -3.61 14.58 2.70
C PHE A 57 -4.08 13.50 1.72
N ILE A 58 -5.40 13.32 1.54
CA ILE A 58 -5.93 12.36 0.56
C ILE A 58 -5.42 12.69 -0.85
N GLU A 59 -5.58 13.94 -1.28
CA GLU A 59 -5.23 14.36 -2.63
C GLU A 59 -3.72 14.26 -2.91
N LEU A 60 -2.88 14.77 -2.01
CA LEU A 60 -1.45 14.88 -2.23
C LEU A 60 -0.65 13.64 -1.83
N CYS A 61 -1.12 12.86 -0.86
CA CYS A 61 -0.35 11.74 -0.29
C CYS A 61 -0.94 10.37 -0.61
N LEU A 62 -2.27 10.26 -0.67
CA LEU A 62 -2.93 8.97 -0.87
C LEU A 62 -3.21 8.72 -2.37
N ASP A 63 -3.70 9.72 -3.08
CA ASP A 63 -4.17 9.59 -4.46
C ASP A 63 -3.06 9.79 -5.49
N SER A 64 -2.09 10.65 -5.20
CA SER A 64 -0.86 10.78 -6.00
C SER A 64 -0.06 9.47 -6.09
N ARG A 65 -0.09 8.65 -5.03
CA ARG A 65 0.48 7.29 -5.02
C ARG A 65 -0.29 6.32 -5.94
N LEU A 66 -1.56 6.59 -6.25
CA LEU A 66 -2.35 5.77 -7.17
C LEU A 66 -2.00 6.09 -8.62
N ALA A 67 -1.95 7.39 -8.96
CA ALA A 67 -1.64 7.85 -10.32
C ALA A 67 -0.19 7.51 -10.71
N SER A 68 0.77 7.69 -9.79
CA SER A 68 2.18 7.38 -10.05
C SER A 68 2.41 5.91 -10.36
N ARG A 69 1.60 4.98 -9.82
CA ARG A 69 1.76 3.54 -10.10
C ARG A 69 1.26 3.15 -11.49
N GLU A 70 0.32 3.88 -12.07
CA GLU A 70 -0.17 3.69 -13.45
C GLU A 70 0.79 4.27 -14.50
N GLU A 71 1.49 5.38 -14.20
CA GLU A 71 2.46 6.02 -15.12
C GLU A 71 3.91 5.49 -14.98
N SER A 72 4.25 4.79 -13.90
CA SER A 72 5.66 4.44 -13.58
C SER A 72 6.32 3.34 -14.42
N LEU A 73 5.74 2.89 -15.53
CA LEU A 73 6.47 2.00 -16.46
C LEU A 73 7.53 2.74 -17.29
N GLU A 74 7.52 4.08 -17.35
CA GLU A 74 8.51 4.82 -18.15
C GLU A 74 9.31 5.92 -17.43
N GLU A 75 8.91 6.47 -16.28
CA GLU A 75 9.61 7.68 -15.78
C GLU A 75 9.58 7.90 -14.25
N SER A 76 10.23 7.05 -13.45
CA SER A 76 10.63 7.47 -12.09
C SER A 76 11.80 6.66 -11.55
N ALA A 77 13.00 6.92 -12.07
CA ALA A 77 14.25 6.38 -11.51
C ALA A 77 14.94 7.34 -10.52
N LEU A 78 14.34 8.48 -10.13
CA LEU A 78 15.08 9.53 -9.41
C LEU A 78 14.39 10.20 -8.21
N LYS A 79 13.19 9.79 -7.80
CA LYS A 79 12.66 10.17 -6.48
C LYS A 79 12.43 8.90 -5.69
N GLU A 80 13.13 8.74 -4.57
CA GLU A 80 12.75 7.73 -3.57
C GLU A 80 11.25 7.86 -3.30
N PRO A 81 10.50 6.75 -3.31
CA PRO A 81 9.09 6.78 -2.99
C PRO A 81 8.94 7.32 -1.57
N MET A 82 8.46 8.56 -1.45
CA MET A 82 8.19 9.16 -0.16
C MET A 82 7.12 8.31 0.55
N SER A 83 7.35 7.98 1.82
CA SER A 83 6.37 7.21 2.59
C SER A 83 5.07 8.03 2.75
N LEU A 84 3.93 7.34 2.87
CA LEU A 84 2.63 7.99 3.10
C LEU A 84 2.70 8.93 4.32
N TYR A 85 3.41 8.51 5.37
CA TYR A 85 3.57 9.26 6.60
C TYR A 85 4.48 10.47 6.43
N ASP A 86 5.58 10.34 5.69
CA ASP A 86 6.47 11.47 5.38
C ASP A 86 5.74 12.52 4.56
N CYS A 87 4.95 12.11 3.56
CA CYS A 87 4.10 13.03 2.82
C CYS A 87 3.09 13.73 3.76
N GLY A 88 2.47 12.97 4.68
CA GLY A 88 1.56 13.54 5.66
C GLY A 88 2.20 14.59 6.57
N HIS A 89 3.46 14.42 6.93
CA HIS A 89 4.22 15.44 7.66
C HIS A 89 4.44 16.70 6.81
N THR A 90 4.65 16.58 5.50
CA THR A 90 4.83 17.75 4.61
C THR A 90 3.58 18.60 4.45
N VAL A 91 2.39 17.99 4.53
CA VAL A 91 1.09 18.70 4.45
C VAL A 91 0.54 19.11 5.82
N ASN A 92 1.37 19.07 6.85
CA ASN A 92 1.02 19.39 8.23
C ASN A 92 -0.11 18.51 8.82
N ALA A 93 -0.35 17.32 8.27
CA ALA A 93 -1.32 16.33 8.75
C ALA A 93 -0.77 15.50 9.93
N ASN A 94 0.01 16.12 10.82
CA ASN A 94 0.80 15.45 11.86
C ASN A 94 -0.03 14.61 12.86
N GLN A 95 -1.28 15.00 13.10
CA GLN A 95 -2.19 14.27 13.99
C GLN A 95 -2.81 13.06 13.27
N LEU A 96 -3.28 13.27 12.04
CA LEU A 96 -3.78 12.22 11.16
C LEU A 96 -2.71 11.15 10.88
N VAL A 97 -1.46 11.55 10.63
CA VAL A 97 -0.33 10.61 10.45
C VAL A 97 -0.13 9.73 11.68
N ARG A 98 -0.15 10.31 12.88
CA ARG A 98 0.01 9.53 14.12
C ARG A 98 -1.14 8.57 14.36
N HIS A 99 -2.37 8.99 14.00
CA HIS A 99 -3.55 8.13 14.06
C HIS A 99 -3.39 6.94 13.11
N LEU A 100 -3.10 7.20 11.84
CA LEU A 100 -2.89 6.16 10.83
C LEU A 100 -1.74 5.21 11.20
N GLN A 101 -0.59 5.70 11.66
CA GLN A 101 0.51 4.84 12.12
C GLN A 101 0.12 3.89 13.27
N THR A 102 -0.82 4.32 14.12
CA THR A 102 -1.31 3.49 15.22
C THR A 102 -2.22 2.37 14.70
N ILE A 103 -3.07 2.69 13.73
CA ILE A 103 -4.03 1.76 13.14
C ILE A 103 -3.36 0.81 12.14
N ASP A 104 -2.36 1.27 11.41
CA ASP A 104 -1.63 0.50 10.39
C ASP A 104 -0.57 -0.44 10.99
N LYS A 105 -0.19 -0.25 12.26
CA LYS A 105 0.83 -1.08 12.94
C LYS A 105 0.60 -2.60 12.83
N PRO A 106 -0.63 -3.15 12.97
CA PRO A 106 -0.90 -4.56 12.78
C PRO A 106 -0.71 -5.00 11.32
N TRP A 107 -1.10 -4.14 10.37
CA TRP A 107 -1.01 -4.38 8.93
C TRP A 107 0.44 -4.39 8.44
N LEU A 108 1.26 -3.48 8.94
CA LEU A 108 2.70 -3.39 8.63
C LEU A 108 3.47 -4.62 9.13
N ASN A 109 3.07 -5.21 10.26
CA ASN A 109 3.68 -6.44 10.77
C ASN A 109 3.36 -7.68 9.91
N LEU A 110 2.24 -7.65 9.16
CA LEU A 110 1.83 -8.71 8.24
C LEU A 110 2.43 -8.54 6.83
N ALA A 111 2.96 -7.34 6.52
CA ALA A 111 3.48 -6.98 5.21
C ALA A 111 4.91 -7.49 4.92
N TRP A 112 5.48 -8.40 5.71
CA TRP A 112 6.83 -8.96 5.47
C TRP A 112 6.84 -10.16 4.49
N PRO A 113 6.20 -10.02 3.31
CA PRO A 113 7.00 -10.05 2.08
C PRO A 113 6.63 -8.94 1.07
N LEU A 114 5.72 -8.05 1.45
CA LEU A 114 5.15 -7.00 0.59
C LEU A 114 5.86 -5.65 0.69
N SER A 115 6.70 -5.44 1.71
CA SER A 115 7.57 -4.25 1.83
C SER A 115 8.56 -4.07 0.68
N LEU A 116 8.70 -5.05 -0.22
CA LEU A 116 9.49 -4.96 -1.45
C LEU A 116 8.72 -4.29 -2.60
N PHE A 117 7.42 -4.05 -2.46
CA PHE A 117 6.55 -3.48 -3.50
C PHE A 117 6.03 -2.06 -3.16
N GLU A 118 6.55 -1.45 -2.09
CA GLU A 118 6.33 -0.05 -1.71
C GLU A 118 7.52 0.85 -2.06
#